data_AF-A0A8J5JA34-F1
#
_entry.id   AF-A0A8J5JA34-F1
#
_cell.length_a   1.000
_cell.length_b   1.000
_cell.length_c   1.000
_cell.angle_alpha   90.00
_cell.angle_beta   90.00
_cell.angle_gamma   90.00
#
_symmetry.space_group_name_H-M   'P 1'
#
loop_
_entity.id
_entity.type
_entity.pdbx_description
1 polymer ?
#
loop_
_entity_poly.entity_id
_entity_poly.type
_entity_poly.pdbx_seq_one_letter_code
_entity_poly.pdbx_strand_id
1 'polypeptide(L)'
;METVKLSLEDNPLRKLNAADIEEWIHIDDDIEVAATFTDQEIIESITTTHKIDENCSEESGEEDDKVEEKMSWAAAEKGIETVIKFVEQNHSFSLQDVLHAHMVQNNLITRNYKVVNKVIYESI
;
A
#
# COMPACT_ATOMS: atom_id res chain seq x y z
N MET A 1 35.83 -0.16 -3.82
CA MET A 1 34.62 0.35 -4.49
C MET A 1 35.06 0.91 -5.81
N GLU A 2 34.76 0.21 -6.89
CA GLU A 2 35.09 0.64 -8.25
C GLU A 2 33.93 1.52 -8.73
N THR A 3 34.19 2.80 -8.98
CA THR A 3 33.19 3.70 -9.55
C THR A 3 33.08 3.40 -11.05
N VAL A 4 31.93 2.88 -11.46
CA VAL A 4 31.62 2.71 -12.88
C VAL A 4 31.55 4.11 -13.50
N LYS A 5 32.63 4.50 -14.18
CA LYS A 5 32.62 5.67 -15.06
C LYS A 5 31.76 5.32 -16.27
N LEU A 6 30.47 5.63 -16.20
CA LEU A 6 29.63 5.69 -17.39
C LEU A 6 30.26 6.73 -18.32
N SER A 7 30.66 6.32 -19.52
CA SER A 7 31.15 7.28 -20.49
C SER A 7 30.00 8.22 -20.86
N LEU A 8 30.30 9.48 -21.20
CA LEU A 8 29.28 10.44 -21.65
C LEU A 8 28.49 9.93 -22.88
N GLU A 9 29.02 8.94 -23.60
CA GLU A 9 28.39 8.30 -24.75
C GLU A 9 27.41 7.17 -24.36
N ASP A 10 27.53 6.63 -23.14
CA ASP A 10 26.64 5.59 -22.61
C ASP A 10 25.42 6.16 -21.89
N ASN A 11 25.25 7.49 -21.86
CA ASN A 11 24.08 8.08 -21.21
C ASN A 11 22.83 7.86 -22.10
N PRO A 12 21.88 7.01 -21.68
CA PRO A 12 20.69 6.71 -22.46
C PRO A 12 19.82 7.96 -22.70
N LEU A 13 19.95 8.98 -21.85
CA LEU A 13 19.23 10.25 -21.99
C LEU A 13 19.67 11.07 -23.21
N ARG A 14 20.86 10.81 -23.78
CA ARG A 14 21.30 11.45 -25.02
C ARG A 14 20.52 11.01 -26.25
N LYS A 15 19.84 9.87 -26.18
CA LYS A 15 19.03 9.33 -27.28
C LYS A 15 17.58 9.80 -27.23
N LEU A 16 17.18 10.50 -26.17
CA LEU A 16 15.84 11.05 -26.05
C LEU A 16 15.70 12.23 -26.98
N ASN A 17 14.59 12.26 -27.72
CA ASN A 17 14.24 13.40 -28.54
C ASN A 17 13.78 14.55 -27.65
N ALA A 18 14.07 15.79 -28.04
CA ALA A 18 13.60 16.97 -27.32
C ALA A 18 12.07 17.03 -27.24
N ALA A 19 11.38 16.52 -28.27
CA ALA A 19 9.92 16.42 -28.28
C ALA A 19 9.39 15.46 -27.20
N ASP A 20 10.03 14.31 -27.01
CA ASP A 20 9.61 13.32 -26.00
C ASP A 20 9.81 13.89 -24.58
N ILE A 21 10.89 14.66 -24.39
CA ILE A 21 11.17 15.32 -23.10
C ILE A 21 10.11 16.39 -22.81
N GLU A 22 9.75 17.21 -23.80
CA GLU A 22 8.72 18.23 -23.65
C GLU A 22 7.36 17.60 -23.33
N GLU A 23 6.98 16.53 -24.01
CA GLU A 23 5.74 15.79 -23.75
C GLU A 23 5.70 15.25 -22.31
N TRP A 24 6.81 14.70 -21.81
CA TRP A 24 6.86 14.17 -20.45
C TRP A 24 6.83 15.24 -19.36
N ILE A 25 7.35 16.45 -19.64
CA ILE A 25 7.27 17.57 -18.70
C ILE A 25 5.81 18.02 -18.53
N HIS A 26 5.03 17.95 -19.61
CA HIS A 26 3.66 18.47 -19.66
C HIS A 26 2.59 17.38 -19.57
N ILE A 27 2.97 16.13 -19.29
CA ILE A 27 2.05 14.98 -19.31
C ILE A 27 0.89 15.12 -18.32
N ASP A 28 1.11 15.86 -17.23
CA ASP A 28 0.14 16.06 -16.15
C ASP A 28 -0.60 17.41 -16.23
N ASP A 29 -0.27 18.28 -17.21
CA ASP A 29 -0.83 19.65 -17.29
C ASP A 29 -2.35 19.65 -17.55
N ASP A 30 -2.85 18.65 -18.27
CA ASP A 30 -4.28 18.50 -18.60
C ASP A 30 -5.04 17.65 -17.57
N ILE A 31 -4.39 17.24 -16.47
CA ILE A 31 -5.05 16.47 -15.41
C ILE A 31 -5.82 17.42 -14.51
N GLU A 32 -7.15 17.28 -14.50
CA GLU A 32 -8.02 18.04 -13.61
C GLU A 32 -7.66 17.75 -12.14
N VAL A 33 -7.27 18.79 -11.40
CA VAL A 33 -6.96 18.69 -9.98
C VAL A 33 -8.26 18.41 -9.22
N ALA A 34 -8.47 17.14 -8.85
CA ALA A 34 -9.70 16.68 -8.20
C ALA A 34 -9.94 17.30 -6.82
N ALA A 35 -8.87 17.66 -6.10
CA ALA A 35 -8.95 18.35 -4.83
C ALA A 35 -7.60 19.02 -4.50
N THR A 36 -7.66 20.19 -3.86
CA THR A 36 -6.51 20.86 -3.25
C THR A 36 -6.72 20.88 -1.75
N PHE A 37 -5.74 20.42 -0.99
CA PHE A 37 -5.80 20.42 0.47
C PHE A 37 -4.80 21.43 1.02
N THR A 38 -5.25 22.21 2.00
CA THR A 38 -4.39 23.07 2.81
C THR A 38 -3.63 22.25 3.85
N ASP A 39 -2.50 22.76 4.32
CA ASP A 39 -1.71 22.12 5.39
C ASP A 39 -2.56 21.79 6.61
N GLN A 40 -3.52 22.67 6.95
CA GLN A 40 -4.44 22.45 8.05
C GLN A 40 -5.43 21.30 7.79
N GLU A 41 -6.00 21.20 6.59
CA GLU A 41 -6.88 20.07 6.21
C GLU A 41 -6.11 18.74 6.17
N ILE A 42 -4.82 18.78 5.77
CA ILE A 42 -3.94 17.62 5.82
C ILE A 42 -3.70 17.19 7.27
N ILE A 43 -3.36 18.12 8.17
CA ILE A 43 -3.16 17.86 9.61
C ILE A 43 -4.44 17.33 10.25
N GLU A 44 -5.59 17.91 9.93
CA GLU A 44 -6.88 17.49 10.45
C GLU A 44 -7.25 16.08 9.97
N SER A 45 -6.92 15.69 8.73
CA SER A 45 -7.16 14.33 8.24
C SER A 45 -6.38 13.26 9.03
N ILE A 46 -5.13 13.58 9.40
CA ILE A 46 -4.26 12.71 10.21
C ILE A 46 -4.76 12.65 11.67
N THR A 47 -5.13 13.81 12.21
CA THR A 47 -5.55 13.94 13.61
C THR A 47 -6.94 13.35 13.84
N THR A 48 -7.85 13.47 12.88
CA THR A 48 -9.22 12.95 12.95
C THR A 48 -9.21 11.43 12.90
N THR A 49 -8.32 10.82 12.12
CA THR A 49 -8.14 9.35 12.11
C THR A 49 -7.65 8.81 13.48
N HIS A 50 -6.92 9.62 14.25
CA HIS A 50 -6.49 9.30 15.62
C HIS A 50 -7.50 9.68 16.71
N LYS A 51 -8.58 10.39 16.38
CA LYS A 51 -9.62 10.83 17.34
C LYS A 51 -10.96 10.10 17.17
N ILE A 52 -11.04 9.06 16.35
CA ILE A 52 -12.18 8.12 16.34
C ILE A 52 -11.92 7.05 17.40
N ASP A 53 -11.75 7.50 18.63
CA ASP A 53 -11.97 6.72 19.85
C ASP A 53 -11.95 7.76 20.97
N GLU A 54 -13.11 8.34 21.20
CA GLU A 54 -13.57 9.04 22.41
C GLU A 54 -14.54 10.15 22.01
N ASN A 55 -15.83 9.81 22.07
CA ASN A 55 -16.93 10.74 22.33
C ASN A 55 -17.59 11.47 21.14
N CYS A 56 -18.24 10.71 20.25
CA CYS A 56 -19.46 11.15 19.57
C CYS A 56 -20.59 10.14 19.80
N SER A 57 -21.03 10.06 21.05
CA SER A 57 -22.34 9.50 21.40
C SER A 57 -23.35 10.64 21.37
N GLU A 58 -23.84 10.98 20.18
CA GLU A 58 -25.13 11.68 20.06
C GLU A 58 -26.20 10.64 19.76
N GLU A 59 -27.00 10.45 20.80
CA GLU A 59 -28.21 9.67 20.93
C GLU A 59 -29.21 9.90 19.79
N SER A 60 -29.57 8.84 19.05
CA SER A 60 -30.97 8.46 18.76
C SER A 60 -31.02 7.34 17.72
N GLY A 61 -31.65 6.21 18.07
CA GLY A 61 -32.09 5.19 17.12
C GLY A 61 -31.67 3.80 17.52
N GLU A 62 -32.58 3.09 18.17
CA GLU A 62 -32.51 1.64 18.39
C GLU A 62 -32.31 0.92 17.05
N GLU A 63 -31.12 0.37 16.81
CA GLU A 63 -30.94 -0.80 15.95
C GLU A 63 -29.76 -1.60 16.52
N ASP A 64 -30.03 -2.87 16.81
CA ASP A 64 -29.09 -3.89 17.30
C ASP A 64 -28.06 -4.22 16.20
N ASP A 65 -27.27 -3.24 15.81
CA ASP A 65 -26.10 -3.47 14.98
C ASP A 65 -25.01 -3.95 15.91
N LYS A 66 -24.88 -5.28 15.98
CA LYS A 66 -23.62 -5.92 16.36
C LYS A 66 -22.53 -5.26 15.53
N VAL A 67 -21.78 -4.35 16.15
CA VAL A 67 -20.54 -3.80 15.61
C VAL A 67 -19.64 -5.00 15.35
N GLU A 68 -19.62 -5.48 14.10
CA GLU A 68 -18.67 -6.50 13.68
C GLU A 68 -17.29 -5.91 13.89
N GLU A 69 -16.55 -6.51 14.81
CA GLU A 69 -15.19 -6.12 15.13
C GLU A 69 -14.37 -6.15 13.84
N LYS A 70 -13.99 -4.97 13.32
CA LYS A 70 -13.22 -4.87 12.08
C LYS A 70 -11.92 -5.66 12.25
N MET A 71 -11.73 -6.70 11.44
CA MET A 71 -10.53 -7.53 11.50
C MET A 71 -9.28 -6.68 11.19
N SER A 72 -8.34 -6.67 12.13
CA SER A 72 -7.07 -5.98 11.94
C SER A 72 -6.15 -6.75 10.99
N TRP A 73 -5.26 -6.02 10.31
CA TRP A 73 -4.27 -6.64 9.42
C TRP A 73 -3.37 -7.65 10.14
N ALA A 74 -2.96 -7.34 11.37
CA ALA A 74 -2.16 -8.26 12.19
C ALA A 74 -2.92 -9.57 12.50
N ALA A 75 -4.23 -9.48 12.74
CA ALA A 75 -5.06 -10.66 12.94
C ALA A 75 -5.20 -11.49 11.64
N ALA A 76 -5.36 -10.83 10.50
CA ALA A 76 -5.42 -11.48 9.20
C ALA A 76 -4.08 -12.18 8.84
N GLU A 77 -2.94 -11.52 9.07
CA GLU A 77 -1.60 -12.09 8.83
C GLU A 77 -1.38 -13.36 9.65
N LYS A 78 -1.70 -13.31 10.95
CA LYS A 78 -1.64 -14.48 11.83
C LYS A 78 -2.55 -15.61 11.37
N GLY A 79 -3.73 -15.28 10.85
CA GLY A 79 -4.65 -16.25 10.25
C GLY A 79 -4.05 -16.94 9.02
N ILE A 80 -3.45 -16.16 8.12
CA ILE A 80 -2.77 -16.67 6.92
C ILE A 80 -1.61 -17.59 7.31
N GLU A 81 -0.74 -17.19 8.25
CA GLU A 81 0.35 -18.04 8.73
C GLU A 81 -0.14 -19.38 9.29
N THR A 82 -1.28 -19.37 9.98
CA THR A 82 -1.89 -20.57 10.53
C THR A 82 -2.34 -21.52 9.41
N VAL A 83 -2.95 -20.98 8.35
CA VAL A 83 -3.35 -21.76 7.16
C VAL A 83 -2.13 -22.34 6.44
N ILE A 84 -1.05 -21.57 6.27
CA ILE A 84 0.18 -22.06 5.63
C ILE A 84 0.77 -23.23 6.41
N LYS A 85 0.93 -23.08 7.74
CA LYS A 85 1.43 -24.16 8.60
C LYS A 85 0.58 -25.42 8.51
N PHE A 86 -0.74 -25.25 8.45
CA PHE A 86 -1.66 -26.38 8.27
C PHE A 86 -1.40 -27.09 6.94
N VAL A 87 -1.29 -26.34 5.83
CA VAL A 87 -1.04 -26.92 4.50
C VAL A 87 0.34 -27.63 4.44
N GLU A 88 1.37 -27.06 5.05
CA GLU A 88 2.72 -27.65 5.11
C GLU A 88 2.76 -28.98 5.88
N GLN A 89 1.99 -29.08 6.96
CA GLN A 89 2.03 -30.24 7.87
C GLN A 89 1.11 -31.39 7.44
N ASN A 90 0.12 -31.11 6.60
CA ASN A 90 -0.85 -32.11 6.17
C ASN A 90 -0.44 -32.77 4.86
N HIS A 91 -0.16 -34.07 4.92
CA HIS A 91 0.20 -34.89 3.75
C HIS A 91 -0.91 -35.03 2.69
N SER A 92 -2.13 -34.55 2.97
CA SER A 92 -3.22 -34.51 2.01
C SER A 92 -3.04 -33.48 0.90
N PHE A 93 -2.16 -32.49 1.11
CA PHE A 93 -1.85 -31.47 0.12
C PHE A 93 -0.63 -31.87 -0.73
N SER A 94 -0.71 -31.62 -2.02
CA SER A 94 0.43 -31.82 -2.91
C SER A 94 1.47 -30.72 -2.69
N LEU A 95 2.71 -30.96 -3.12
CA LEU A 95 3.76 -29.94 -3.10
C LEU A 95 3.34 -28.67 -3.89
N GLN A 96 2.54 -28.85 -4.93
CA GLN A 96 2.02 -27.73 -5.73
C GLN A 96 1.01 -26.89 -4.94
N ASP A 97 0.18 -27.52 -4.09
CA ASP A 97 -0.76 -26.83 -3.22
C ASP A 97 -0.04 -26.02 -2.15
N VAL A 98 1.02 -26.58 -1.56
CA VAL A 98 1.89 -25.87 -0.60
C VAL A 98 2.52 -24.64 -1.28
N LEU A 99 3.03 -24.81 -2.50
CA LEU A 99 3.62 -23.70 -3.26
C LEU A 99 2.60 -22.59 -3.57
N HIS A 100 1.40 -22.96 -4.02
CA HIS A 100 0.33 -22.00 -4.28
C HIS A 100 -0.08 -21.24 -3.02
N ALA A 101 -0.13 -21.91 -1.86
CA ALA A 101 -0.46 -21.27 -0.59
C ALA A 101 0.57 -20.18 -0.24
N HIS A 102 1.87 -20.47 -0.39
CA HIS A 102 2.92 -19.45 -0.20
C HIS A 102 2.86 -18.31 -1.23
N MET A 103 2.48 -18.59 -2.48
CA MET A 103 2.28 -17.53 -3.48
C MET A 103 1.16 -16.57 -3.06
N VAL A 104 0.05 -17.11 -2.53
CA VAL A 104 -1.05 -16.29 -2.00
C VAL A 104 -0.59 -15.47 -0.80
N GLN A 105 0.11 -16.09 0.16
CA GLN A 105 0.70 -15.38 1.30
C GLN A 105 1.59 -14.22 0.84
N ASN A 106 2.50 -14.47 -0.09
CA ASN A 106 3.42 -13.47 -0.60
C ASN A 106 2.68 -12.32 -1.30
N ASN A 107 1.64 -12.62 -2.09
CA ASN A 107 0.84 -11.58 -2.75
C ASN A 107 0.07 -10.71 -1.75
N LEU A 108 -0.49 -11.30 -0.70
CA LEU A 108 -1.24 -10.57 0.32
C LEU A 108 -0.32 -9.72 1.20
N ILE A 109 0.82 -10.27 1.62
CA ILE A 109 1.80 -9.57 2.47
C ILE A 109 2.58 -8.50 1.67
N THR A 110 3.00 -8.78 0.45
CA THR A 110 3.74 -7.81 -0.38
C THR A 110 2.87 -6.64 -0.83
N ARG A 111 1.56 -6.87 -1.05
CA ARG A 111 0.60 -5.77 -1.26
C ARG A 111 0.58 -4.83 -0.07
N ASN A 112 0.72 -5.36 1.15
CA ASN A 112 0.78 -4.56 2.37
C ASN A 112 2.10 -3.81 2.52
N TYR A 113 3.26 -4.38 2.17
CA TYR A 113 4.53 -3.63 2.19
C TYR A 113 4.57 -2.46 1.19
N LYS A 114 3.91 -2.57 0.03
CA LYS A 114 3.79 -1.44 -0.91
C LYS A 114 2.88 -0.34 -0.38
N VAL A 115 1.81 -0.69 0.33
CA VAL A 115 0.91 0.28 0.98
C VAL A 115 1.60 0.95 2.17
N VAL A 116 2.29 0.18 3.01
CA VAL A 116 3.00 0.70 4.20
C VAL A 116 4.23 1.52 3.82
N ASN A 117 5.03 1.12 2.83
CA ASN A 117 6.17 1.95 2.40
C ASN A 117 5.74 3.23 1.68
N LYS A 118 4.62 3.24 0.96
CA LYS A 118 4.08 4.50 0.42
C LYS A 118 3.77 5.50 1.55
N VAL A 119 3.20 5.02 2.65
CA VAL A 119 2.90 5.83 3.84
C VAL A 119 4.17 6.35 4.54
N ILE A 120 5.26 5.58 4.56
CA ILE A 120 6.51 6.00 5.22
C ILE A 120 7.32 7.00 4.37
N TYR A 121 7.38 6.84 3.04
CA TYR A 121 8.12 7.77 2.18
C TYR A 121 7.42 9.11 1.96
N GLU A 122 6.12 9.21 2.26
CA GLU A 122 5.39 10.49 2.31
C GLU A 122 5.48 11.17 3.69
N SER A 123 6.18 10.56 4.67
CA SER A 123 6.33 11.03 6.06
C SER A 123 7.75 11.48 6.44
N ILE A 124 8.66 11.66 5.46
CA ILE A 124 10.01 12.26 5.64
C ILE A 124 10.16 13.41 4.65
#